data_AF-A0AAE0G2U5-F1
#
_entry.id   AF-A0AAE0G2U5-F1
#
_cell.length_a   1.000
_cell.length_b   1.000
_cell.length_c   1.000
_cell.angle_alpha   90.00
_cell.angle_beta   90.00
_cell.angle_gamma   90.00
#
_symmetry.space_group_name_H-M   'P 1'
#
loop_
_entity.id
_entity.type
_entity.pdbx_description
1 polymer ?
#
loop_
_entity_poly.entity_id
_entity_poly.type
_entity_poly.pdbx_seq_one_letter_code
_entity_poly.pdbx_strand_id
1 'polypeptide(L)'
;MAFTMSAKAPVACKNLSSKGSFNPLKIQAARPVPKAARVEATCSADLPKKVVSGLAAAAIAASVPLAAPQEALADVAGLTPCSESKAYRKKEKQELKALKRRLKQYDPESAPALALEATIAKTEQRFDNYASYGLLCGADGLPHLIVDGDLNHLGEFVIPGIGFLYVAGWIGYAGRDYLLSNKGLKKPTQAEIIIDVPKALPIMFRAGAWPLMAFNELKNGTLTESKENITVSPR
;
A
#
# COMPACT_ATOMS: atom_id res chain seq x y z
N MET A 1 16.93 25.15 -58.61
CA MET A 1 15.54 25.57 -58.91
C MET A 1 14.59 24.50 -58.37
N ALA A 2 13.60 24.95 -57.58
CA ALA A 2 12.30 24.35 -57.24
C ALA A 2 12.21 23.02 -56.42
N PHE A 3 11.43 23.15 -55.33
CA PHE A 3 10.90 22.16 -54.37
C PHE A 3 9.92 21.15 -54.99
N THR A 4 9.72 19.99 -54.35
CA THR A 4 8.41 19.57 -53.75
C THR A 4 8.55 18.30 -52.87
N MET A 5 7.78 18.28 -51.77
CA MET A 5 7.63 17.17 -50.80
C MET A 5 6.64 16.11 -51.29
N SER A 6 6.77 14.83 -50.87
CA SER A 6 5.59 13.98 -50.61
C SER A 6 5.89 12.75 -49.74
N ALA A 7 4.90 12.36 -48.94
CA ALA A 7 4.95 11.52 -47.75
C ALA A 7 4.87 10.00 -48.01
N LYS A 8 5.36 9.22 -47.04
CA LYS A 8 5.49 7.75 -47.03
C LYS A 8 4.28 7.12 -46.31
N ALA A 9 3.58 6.19 -46.98
CA ALA A 9 2.43 5.47 -46.45
C ALA A 9 2.81 4.35 -45.44
N PRO A 10 1.95 4.01 -44.45
CA PRO A 10 2.18 2.91 -43.53
C PRO A 10 1.65 1.55 -44.02
N VAL A 11 2.35 0.50 -43.60
CA VAL A 11 2.15 -0.93 -43.94
C VAL A 11 1.04 -1.56 -43.10
N ALA A 12 0.15 -2.31 -43.76
CA ALA A 12 -0.96 -3.04 -43.15
C ALA A 12 -0.54 -4.46 -42.68
N CYS A 13 -0.97 -4.85 -41.47
CA CYS A 13 -0.84 -6.21 -40.94
C CYS A 13 -1.94 -7.14 -41.50
N LYS A 14 -1.52 -8.31 -42.01
CA LYS A 14 -2.38 -9.38 -42.52
C LYS A 14 -2.96 -10.22 -41.38
N ASN A 15 -4.25 -10.52 -41.45
CA ASN A 15 -4.97 -11.48 -40.61
C ASN A 15 -4.58 -12.93 -40.97
N LEU A 16 -4.19 -13.72 -39.98
CA LEU A 16 -4.09 -15.18 -40.08
C LEU A 16 -5.31 -15.81 -39.40
N SER A 17 -6.14 -16.45 -40.23
CA SER A 17 -7.30 -17.25 -39.83
C SER A 17 -6.85 -18.67 -39.45
N SER A 18 -7.24 -19.13 -38.26
CA SER A 18 -7.10 -20.52 -37.82
C SER A 18 -8.47 -21.08 -37.49
N LYS A 19 -8.83 -22.17 -38.16
CA LYS A 19 -10.07 -22.94 -37.96
C LYS A 19 -9.90 -23.81 -36.71
N GLY A 20 -10.79 -23.64 -35.74
CA GLY A 20 -10.92 -24.52 -34.57
C GLY A 20 -12.37 -24.58 -34.12
N SER A 21 -12.95 -25.77 -34.21
CA SER A 21 -14.33 -26.09 -33.86
C SER A 21 -14.55 -26.04 -32.34
N PHE A 22 -15.48 -25.19 -31.89
CA PHE A 22 -16.11 -25.30 -30.56
C PHE A 22 -17.58 -24.90 -30.70
N ASN A 23 -18.49 -25.84 -30.42
CA ASN A 23 -19.93 -25.59 -30.34
C ASN A 23 -20.26 -24.79 -29.08
N PRO A 24 -20.90 -23.60 -29.18
CA PRO A 24 -21.51 -22.96 -28.03
C PRO A 24 -23.00 -23.33 -27.93
N LEU A 25 -23.40 -23.68 -26.72
CA LEU A 25 -24.78 -23.92 -26.30
C LEU A 25 -25.67 -22.69 -26.60
N LYS A 26 -26.91 -23.04 -26.94
CA LYS A 26 -28.06 -22.19 -27.29
C LYS A 26 -28.31 -21.06 -26.27
N ILE A 27 -28.04 -19.82 -26.65
CA ILE A 27 -28.43 -18.63 -25.87
C ILE A 27 -29.88 -18.27 -26.20
N GLN A 28 -30.73 -18.28 -25.16
CA GLN A 28 -32.11 -17.81 -25.21
C GLN A 28 -32.18 -16.28 -25.20
N ALA A 29 -33.22 -15.76 -25.83
CA ALA A 29 -33.48 -14.35 -26.08
C ALA A 29 -33.47 -13.45 -24.83
N ALA A 30 -33.02 -12.21 -25.03
CA ALA A 30 -32.95 -11.15 -24.04
C ALA A 30 -34.31 -10.80 -23.40
N ARG A 31 -34.34 -10.67 -22.07
CA ARG A 31 -35.39 -9.95 -21.31
C ARG A 31 -34.99 -8.47 -21.18
N PRO A 32 -35.95 -7.52 -21.25
CA PRO A 32 -35.67 -6.11 -21.02
C PRO A 32 -35.43 -5.83 -19.52
N VAL A 33 -34.35 -5.09 -19.22
CA VAL A 33 -34.03 -4.58 -17.88
C VAL A 33 -34.69 -3.19 -17.71
N PRO A 34 -35.42 -2.92 -16.61
CA PRO A 34 -35.96 -1.57 -16.34
C PRO A 34 -34.84 -0.60 -15.92
N LYS A 35 -34.89 0.62 -16.47
CA LYS A 35 -33.98 1.73 -16.13
C LYS A 35 -34.25 2.21 -14.70
N ALA A 36 -33.21 2.28 -13.88
CA ALA A 36 -33.26 2.85 -12.53
C ALA A 36 -33.47 4.38 -12.60
N ALA A 37 -34.44 4.87 -11.84
CA ALA A 37 -34.71 6.29 -11.68
C ALA A 37 -33.62 6.95 -10.82
N ARG A 38 -33.09 8.08 -11.30
CA ARG A 38 -32.16 8.95 -10.59
C ARG A 38 -32.96 9.78 -9.58
N VAL A 39 -32.72 9.58 -8.29
CA VAL A 39 -33.29 10.42 -7.23
C VAL A 39 -32.44 11.67 -7.11
N GLU A 40 -33.04 12.82 -7.42
CA GLU A 40 -32.46 14.15 -7.29
C GLU A 40 -32.91 14.72 -5.94
N ALA A 41 -31.99 14.89 -4.99
CA ALA A 41 -32.28 15.48 -3.69
C ALA A 41 -32.07 17.00 -3.79
N THR A 42 -33.15 17.75 -3.95
CA THR A 42 -33.17 19.21 -3.81
C THR A 42 -33.60 19.58 -2.40
N CYS A 43 -32.67 20.11 -1.60
CA CYS A 43 -33.03 20.77 -0.35
C CYS A 43 -33.42 22.22 -0.66
N SER A 44 -34.73 22.50 -0.70
CA SER A 44 -35.28 23.85 -0.69
C SER A 44 -35.13 24.45 0.71
N ALA A 45 -34.36 25.53 0.83
CA ALA A 45 -34.48 26.44 1.95
C ALA A 45 -35.63 27.42 1.63
N ASP A 46 -36.80 27.18 2.22
CA ASP A 46 -37.91 28.12 2.22
C ASP A 46 -37.57 29.33 3.09
N LEU A 47 -37.27 30.46 2.45
CA LEU A 47 -37.37 31.78 3.06
C LEU A 47 -38.82 32.27 2.89
N PRO A 48 -39.52 32.69 3.96
CA PRO A 48 -40.90 33.14 3.86
C PRO A 48 -40.98 34.45 3.07
N LYS A 49 -41.56 34.37 1.87
CA LYS A 49 -41.93 35.52 1.03
C LYS A 49 -43.12 36.27 1.64
N LYS A 50 -42.85 37.23 2.51
CA LYS A 50 -43.58 38.51 2.47
C LYS A 50 -42.57 39.65 2.52
N VAL A 51 -42.78 40.59 1.60
CA VAL A 51 -42.10 41.88 1.47
C VAL A 51 -40.76 41.85 0.73
N VAL A 52 -40.83 41.81 -0.61
CA VAL A 52 -39.91 42.57 -1.47
C VAL A 52 -40.75 43.45 -2.38
N SER A 53 -40.91 44.71 -1.98
CA SER A 53 -41.07 45.85 -2.88
C SER A 53 -40.05 46.87 -2.41
N GLY A 54 -39.12 47.25 -3.28
CA GLY A 54 -38.10 48.26 -2.98
C GLY A 54 -36.72 47.83 -3.42
N LEU A 55 -36.42 48.14 -4.69
CA LEU A 55 -35.07 48.21 -5.22
C LEU A 55 -34.28 49.33 -4.51
N ALA A 56 -32.95 49.16 -4.44
CA ALA A 56 -31.92 50.16 -4.16
C ALA A 56 -31.54 50.46 -2.69
N ALA A 57 -30.38 49.95 -2.26
CA ALA A 57 -29.25 50.77 -1.81
C ALA A 57 -28.04 49.86 -1.50
N ALA A 58 -26.87 50.34 -1.90
CA ALA A 58 -25.58 49.67 -1.78
C ALA A 58 -24.95 49.84 -0.39
N ALA A 59 -23.92 49.02 -0.17
CA ALA A 59 -22.80 49.18 0.78
C ALA A 59 -23.08 48.94 2.28
N ILE A 60 -22.46 47.88 2.81
CA ILE A 60 -21.44 47.87 3.89
C ILE A 60 -21.39 46.43 4.45
N ALA A 61 -20.41 45.63 4.02
CA ALA A 61 -19.86 44.49 4.77
C ALA A 61 -18.63 43.92 4.02
N ALA A 62 -17.71 44.81 3.64
CA ALA A 62 -16.36 44.42 3.26
C ALA A 62 -15.45 44.70 4.46
N SER A 63 -15.26 43.70 5.32
CA SER A 63 -14.10 43.53 6.23
C SER A 63 -14.39 42.45 7.29
N VAL A 64 -14.51 41.20 6.85
CA VAL A 64 -14.07 40.09 7.69
C VAL A 64 -12.92 39.45 6.92
N PRO A 65 -11.66 39.53 7.41
CA PRO A 65 -10.59 38.82 6.74
C PRO A 65 -10.91 37.34 6.86
N LEU A 66 -11.21 36.70 5.73
CA LEU A 66 -11.07 35.27 5.55
C LEU A 66 -9.58 34.96 5.71
N ALA A 67 -9.11 34.85 6.95
CA ALA A 67 -7.94 34.05 7.25
C ALA A 67 -8.37 32.61 6.98
N ALA A 68 -8.07 32.12 5.78
CA ALA A 68 -8.03 30.69 5.55
C ALA A 68 -7.09 30.12 6.63
N PRO A 69 -7.53 29.17 7.48
CA PRO A 69 -6.58 28.48 8.33
C PRO A 69 -5.55 27.87 7.40
N GLN A 70 -4.29 28.29 7.54
CA GLN A 70 -3.19 27.48 7.02
C GLN A 70 -3.41 26.09 7.61
N GLU A 71 -3.49 25.09 6.73
CA GLU A 71 -3.45 23.68 7.10
C GLU A 71 -2.46 23.56 8.27
N ALA A 72 -2.97 23.30 9.46
CA ALA A 72 -2.13 23.01 10.59
C ALA A 72 -1.56 21.63 10.31
N LEU A 73 -0.45 21.60 9.57
CA LEU A 73 0.48 20.50 9.57
C LEU A 73 0.78 20.28 11.06
N ALA A 74 0.19 19.23 11.62
CA ALA A 74 0.48 18.82 12.97
C ALA A 74 1.99 18.52 12.97
N ASP A 75 2.75 19.46 13.48
CA ASP A 75 4.20 19.42 13.55
C ASP A 75 4.54 18.41 14.65
N VAL A 76 4.44 17.11 14.31
CA VAL A 76 4.70 16.01 15.24
C VAL A 76 6.16 16.16 15.67
N ALA A 77 6.36 16.61 16.91
CA ALA A 77 7.69 16.86 17.50
C ALA A 77 8.59 17.91 16.79
N GLY A 78 8.02 18.86 16.02
CA GLY A 78 8.82 19.89 15.32
C GLY A 78 9.54 19.37 14.06
N LEU A 79 8.98 18.32 13.44
CA LEU A 79 9.50 17.70 12.23
C LEU A 79 8.78 18.26 10.99
N THR A 80 9.56 18.78 10.05
CA THR A 80 9.03 19.32 8.79
C THR A 80 8.82 18.24 7.73
N PRO A 81 7.85 18.35 6.82
CA PRO A 81 7.72 17.42 5.69
C PRO A 81 9.01 17.31 4.87
N CYS A 82 9.42 16.09 4.52
CA CYS A 82 10.67 15.85 3.76
C CYS A 82 10.69 16.53 2.38
N SER A 83 9.53 16.75 1.77
CA SER A 83 9.39 17.49 0.50
C SER A 83 9.83 18.97 0.60
N GLU A 84 9.68 19.57 1.78
CA GLU A 84 9.97 20.98 2.05
C GLU A 84 11.34 21.19 2.72
N SER A 85 11.92 20.13 3.30
CA SER A 85 13.21 20.19 3.98
C SER A 85 14.37 20.50 3.04
N LYS A 86 15.03 21.64 3.28
CA LYS A 86 16.26 22.03 2.56
C LYS A 86 17.43 21.09 2.85
N ALA A 87 17.49 20.55 4.07
CA ALA A 87 18.53 19.60 4.48
C ALA A 87 18.40 18.28 3.70
N TYR A 88 17.17 17.80 3.49
CA TYR A 88 16.86 16.59 2.72
C TYR A 88 17.30 16.71 1.25
N ARG A 89 16.91 17.81 0.55
CA ARG A 89 17.37 18.05 -0.84
C ARG A 89 18.88 18.25 -0.95
N LYS A 90 19.54 18.73 0.10
CA LYS A 90 21.00 18.85 0.14
C LYS A 90 21.65 17.46 0.18
N LYS A 91 21.09 16.49 0.93
CA LYS A 91 21.56 15.10 0.96
C LYS A 91 21.41 14.43 -0.40
N GLU A 92 20.24 14.55 -1.01
CA GLU A 92 19.97 14.06 -2.37
C GLU A 92 21.03 14.56 -3.36
N LYS A 93 21.24 15.87 -3.44
CA LYS A 93 22.26 16.47 -4.33
C LYS A 93 23.67 15.98 -4.03
N GLN A 94 24.02 15.77 -2.76
CA GLN A 94 25.34 15.24 -2.37
C GLN A 94 25.53 13.80 -2.85
N GLU A 95 24.53 12.95 -2.67
CA GLU A 95 24.56 11.56 -3.14
C GLU A 95 24.62 11.47 -4.66
N LEU A 96 23.75 12.21 -5.37
CA LEU A 96 23.76 12.25 -6.83
C LEU A 96 25.08 12.80 -7.38
N LYS A 97 25.66 13.82 -6.73
CA LYS A 97 26.98 14.34 -7.11
C LYS A 97 28.08 13.28 -6.92
N ALA A 98 28.04 12.50 -5.85
CA ALA A 98 29.00 11.42 -5.62
C ALA A 98 28.88 10.32 -6.68
N LEU A 99 27.66 9.91 -7.02
CA LEU A 99 27.40 8.91 -8.08
C LEU A 99 27.80 9.43 -9.46
N LYS A 100 27.42 10.66 -9.82
CA LYS A 100 27.80 11.30 -11.09
C LYS A 100 29.32 11.51 -11.19
N ARG A 101 30.02 11.76 -10.08
CA ARG A 101 31.50 11.82 -10.05
C ARG A 101 32.11 10.46 -10.38
N ARG A 102 31.56 9.36 -9.88
CA ARG A 102 32.00 8.00 -10.22
C ARG A 102 31.70 7.66 -11.68
N LEU A 103 30.53 8.05 -12.17
CA LEU A 103 30.12 7.80 -13.56
C LEU A 103 31.11 8.39 -14.57
N LYS A 104 31.65 9.59 -14.31
CA LYS A 104 32.67 10.22 -15.16
C LYS A 104 33.99 9.45 -15.30
N GLN A 105 34.26 8.46 -14.44
CA GLN A 105 35.48 7.66 -14.48
C GLN A 105 35.35 6.45 -15.42
N TYR A 106 34.15 6.16 -15.90
CA TYR A 106 33.86 5.01 -16.76
C TYR A 106 33.44 5.47 -18.14
N ASP A 107 33.69 4.61 -19.13
CA ASP A 107 33.22 4.81 -20.50
C ASP A 107 31.69 4.64 -20.57
N PRO A 108 30.94 5.49 -21.32
CA PRO A 108 29.49 5.46 -21.37
C PRO A 108 28.89 4.13 -21.83
N GLU A 109 29.60 3.31 -22.61
CA GLU A 109 29.08 2.00 -23.07
C GLU A 109 29.50 0.83 -22.17
N SER A 110 30.25 1.11 -21.10
CA SER A 110 30.72 0.07 -20.19
C SER A 110 29.62 -0.41 -19.23
N ALA A 111 29.62 -1.71 -18.91
CA ALA A 111 28.73 -2.30 -17.91
C ALA A 111 28.69 -1.53 -16.55
N PRO A 112 29.80 -1.02 -15.99
CA PRO A 112 29.74 -0.21 -14.77
C PRO A 112 29.05 1.14 -14.95
N ALA A 113 29.09 1.76 -16.12
CA ALA A 113 28.38 3.01 -16.38
C ALA A 113 26.85 2.79 -16.35
N LEU A 114 26.36 1.75 -17.03
CA LEU A 114 24.94 1.39 -17.02
C LEU A 114 24.44 1.07 -15.59
N ALA A 115 25.25 0.36 -14.80
CA ALA A 115 24.91 0.07 -13.40
C ALA A 115 24.86 1.34 -12.52
N LEU A 116 25.74 2.32 -12.78
CA LEU A 116 25.74 3.61 -12.09
C LEU A 116 24.53 4.47 -12.49
N GLU A 117 24.15 4.48 -13.75
CA GLU A 117 22.92 5.14 -14.22
C GLU A 117 21.67 4.54 -13.57
N ALA A 118 21.57 3.20 -13.52
CA ALA A 118 20.49 2.52 -12.81
C ALA A 118 20.49 2.86 -11.30
N THR A 119 21.66 3.03 -10.69
CA THR A 119 21.78 3.42 -9.28
C THR A 119 21.36 4.88 -9.07
N ILE A 120 21.70 5.78 -10.00
CA ILE A 120 21.26 7.18 -10.00
C ILE A 120 19.72 7.23 -10.07
N ALA A 121 19.12 6.52 -11.03
CA ALA A 121 17.67 6.46 -11.19
C ALA A 121 16.98 5.90 -9.94
N LYS A 122 17.50 4.83 -9.34
CA LYS A 122 17.00 4.29 -8.06
C LYS A 122 17.13 5.28 -6.91
N THR A 123 18.21 6.06 -6.89
CA THR A 123 18.45 7.07 -5.85
C THR A 123 17.44 8.20 -5.97
N GLU A 124 17.25 8.75 -7.17
CA GLU A 124 16.23 9.78 -7.46
C GLU A 124 14.83 9.27 -7.07
N GLN A 125 14.44 8.08 -7.55
CA GLN A 125 13.17 7.44 -7.20
C GLN A 125 13.00 7.24 -5.69
N ARG A 126 14.06 6.83 -4.97
CA ARG A 126 13.99 6.66 -3.51
C ARG A 126 13.72 7.99 -2.81
N PHE A 127 14.43 9.06 -3.20
CA PHE A 127 14.24 10.37 -2.61
C PHE A 127 12.84 10.94 -2.91
N ASP A 128 12.34 10.74 -4.13
CA ASP A 128 10.98 11.12 -4.56
C ASP A 128 9.89 10.35 -3.81
N ASN A 129 10.06 9.03 -3.66
CA ASN A 129 9.13 8.18 -2.94
C ASN A 129 9.02 8.62 -1.47
N TYR A 130 10.15 8.80 -0.79
CA TYR A 130 10.16 9.30 0.59
C TYR A 130 9.57 10.70 0.74
N ALA A 131 9.73 11.58 -0.25
CA ALA A 131 9.09 12.90 -0.23
C ALA A 131 7.58 12.86 -0.50
N SER A 132 7.11 11.91 -1.31
CA SER A 132 5.69 11.75 -1.69
C SER A 132 4.84 10.97 -0.69
N TYR A 133 5.45 10.06 0.08
CA TYR A 133 4.76 9.33 1.15
C TYR A 133 4.47 10.19 2.41
N GLY A 134 4.83 11.48 2.39
CA GLY A 134 4.55 12.39 3.50
C GLY A 134 5.45 12.20 4.71
N LEU A 135 6.61 11.54 4.56
CA LEU A 135 7.54 11.32 5.67
C LEU A 135 8.00 12.66 6.26
N LEU A 136 8.19 12.67 7.58
CA LEU A 136 8.66 13.84 8.32
C LEU A 136 10.19 13.80 8.49
N CYS A 137 10.85 14.92 8.22
CA CYS A 137 12.29 15.09 8.28
C CYS A 137 12.70 16.04 9.41
N GLY A 138 13.71 15.64 10.18
CA GLY A 138 14.34 16.50 11.19
C GLY A 138 15.36 17.48 10.61
N ALA A 139 16.05 18.20 11.50
CA ALA A 139 17.13 19.13 11.14
C ALA A 139 18.28 18.45 10.36
N ASP A 140 18.46 17.14 10.57
CA ASP A 140 19.48 16.34 9.89
C ASP A 140 19.19 16.07 8.41
N GLY A 141 17.94 16.33 7.97
CA GLY A 141 17.49 16.04 6.62
C GLY A 141 17.35 14.54 6.33
N LEU A 142 17.01 13.75 7.35
CA LEU A 142 16.72 12.32 7.25
C LEU A 142 15.24 12.09 7.62
N PRO A 143 14.55 11.12 6.97
CA PRO A 143 13.19 10.76 7.36
C PRO A 143 13.15 10.09 8.75
N HIS A 144 12.28 10.58 9.62
CA HIS A 144 11.92 9.98 10.90
C HIS A 144 10.56 9.29 10.78
N LEU A 145 10.37 8.23 11.57
CA LEU A 145 9.12 7.48 11.61
C LEU A 145 8.37 7.81 12.90
N ILE A 146 7.06 7.99 12.80
CA ILE A 146 6.15 8.19 13.92
C ILE A 146 5.48 6.85 14.25
N VAL A 147 5.64 6.39 15.49
CA VAL A 147 5.15 5.08 15.95
C VAL A 147 3.96 5.18 16.90
N ASP A 148 3.41 6.38 17.12
CA ASP A 148 2.37 6.65 18.12
C ASP A 148 0.97 6.20 17.72
N GLY A 149 0.78 5.70 16.49
CA GLY A 149 -0.51 5.25 15.98
C GLY A 149 -1.39 6.36 15.40
N ASP A 150 -0.81 7.51 15.05
CA ASP A 150 -1.50 8.59 14.34
C ASP A 150 -2.01 8.11 12.97
N LEU A 151 -3.24 8.50 12.62
CA LEU A 151 -3.94 8.09 11.40
C LEU A 151 -3.21 8.53 10.13
N ASN A 152 -2.51 9.67 10.18
CA ASN A 152 -1.77 10.22 9.04
C ASN A 152 -0.45 9.49 8.78
N HIS A 153 0.09 8.76 9.77
CA HIS A 153 1.39 8.09 9.72
C HIS A 153 1.29 6.56 9.90
N LEU A 154 0.09 5.97 9.76
CA LEU A 154 -0.12 4.52 9.90
C LEU A 154 0.72 3.67 8.93
N GLY A 155 1.04 4.22 7.76
CA GLY A 155 1.86 3.57 6.75
C GLY A 155 3.31 3.33 7.18
N GLU A 156 3.80 4.08 8.16
CA GLU A 156 5.20 4.04 8.59
C GLU A 156 5.49 2.86 9.52
N PHE A 157 4.56 2.54 10.43
CA PHE A 157 4.78 1.52 11.45
C PHE A 157 3.60 0.57 11.65
N VAL A 158 2.37 1.09 11.76
CA VAL A 158 1.20 0.28 12.14
C VAL A 158 0.83 -0.73 11.06
N ILE A 159 0.75 -0.31 9.79
CA ILE A 159 0.41 -1.20 8.68
C ILE A 159 1.48 -2.30 8.49
N PRO A 160 2.78 -1.97 8.41
CA PRO A 160 3.83 -3.00 8.40
C PRO A 160 3.83 -3.89 9.65
N GLY A 161 3.55 -3.32 10.83
CA GLY A 161 3.52 -4.04 12.11
C GLY A 161 2.37 -5.06 12.19
N ILE A 162 1.17 -4.69 11.76
CA ILE A 162 0.03 -5.63 11.66
C ILE A 162 0.33 -6.71 10.61
N GLY A 163 0.90 -6.34 9.47
CA GLY A 163 1.36 -7.29 8.46
C GLY A 163 2.37 -8.30 9.02
N PHE A 164 3.34 -7.81 9.81
CA PHE A 164 4.31 -8.66 10.50
C PHE A 164 3.64 -9.60 11.49
N LEU A 165 2.77 -9.09 12.38
CA LEU A 165 2.04 -9.93 13.33
C LEU A 165 1.18 -10.98 12.63
N TYR A 166 0.57 -10.64 11.50
CA TYR A 166 -0.21 -11.59 10.70
C TYR A 166 0.66 -12.71 10.13
N VAL A 167 1.81 -12.39 9.53
CA VAL A 167 2.72 -13.39 8.96
C VAL A 167 3.38 -14.23 10.06
N ALA A 168 3.84 -13.60 11.14
CA ALA A 168 4.42 -14.29 12.28
C ALA A 168 3.42 -15.22 12.97
N GLY A 169 2.18 -14.75 13.16
CA GLY A 169 1.09 -15.55 13.70
C GLY A 169 0.69 -16.71 12.77
N TRP A 170 0.72 -16.51 11.45
CA TRP A 170 0.46 -17.58 10.48
C TRP A 170 1.51 -18.69 10.61
N ILE A 171 2.80 -18.33 10.57
CA ILE A 171 3.90 -19.30 10.69
C ILE A 171 3.82 -20.02 12.05
N GLY A 172 3.65 -19.26 13.14
CA GLY A 172 3.56 -19.82 14.49
C GLY A 172 2.38 -20.77 14.66
N TYR A 173 1.20 -20.40 14.15
CA TYR A 173 0.01 -21.23 14.23
C TYR A 173 0.12 -22.50 13.39
N ALA A 174 0.66 -22.40 12.17
CA ALA A 174 0.92 -23.56 11.32
C ALA A 174 1.89 -24.56 11.98
N GLY A 175 2.97 -24.05 12.57
CA GLY A 175 3.94 -24.87 13.30
C GLY A 175 3.32 -25.56 14.52
N ARG A 176 2.52 -24.83 15.31
CA ARG A 176 1.80 -25.39 16.46
C ARG A 176 0.83 -26.49 16.05
N ASP A 177 0.00 -26.25 15.03
CA ASP A 177 -1.01 -27.22 14.57
C ASP A 177 -0.37 -28.50 13.99
N TYR A 178 0.78 -28.35 13.32
CA TYR A 178 1.57 -29.48 12.85
C TYR A 178 2.09 -30.36 14.01
N LEU A 179 2.68 -29.74 15.04
CA LEU A 179 3.16 -30.45 16.23
C LEU A 179 2.03 -31.14 16.99
N LEU A 180 0.90 -30.46 17.20
CA LEU A 180 -0.29 -31.04 17.84
C LEU A 180 -0.81 -32.26 17.06
N SER A 181 -0.86 -32.17 15.74
CA SER A 181 -1.29 -33.26 14.87
C SER A 181 -0.32 -34.46 14.88
N ASN A 182 0.95 -34.27 15.23
CA ASN A 182 1.97 -35.32 15.29
C ASN A 182 2.14 -35.92 16.69
N LYS A 183 1.73 -35.21 17.75
CA LYS A 183 1.81 -35.66 19.16
C LYS A 183 1.18 -37.03 19.41
N GLY A 184 0.13 -37.39 18.67
CA GLY A 184 -0.59 -38.67 18.80
C GLY A 184 0.01 -39.85 18.01
N LEU A 185 1.10 -39.65 17.26
CA LEU A 185 1.74 -40.71 16.49
C LEU A 185 2.59 -41.62 17.38
N LYS A 186 2.82 -42.87 16.94
CA LYS A 186 3.68 -43.83 17.66
C LYS A 186 5.13 -43.34 17.84
N LYS A 187 5.59 -42.46 16.93
CA LYS A 187 6.94 -41.88 16.92
C LYS A 187 6.85 -40.40 16.48
N PRO A 188 6.47 -39.46 17.37
CA PRO A 188 6.28 -38.05 17.00
C PRO A 188 7.59 -37.42 16.51
N THR A 189 8.72 -37.77 17.13
CA THR A 189 10.06 -37.28 16.77
C THR A 189 10.47 -37.63 15.33
N GLN A 190 9.98 -38.75 14.79
CA GLN A 190 10.26 -39.12 13.40
C GLN A 190 9.52 -38.21 12.42
N ALA A 191 8.31 -37.79 12.75
CA ALA A 191 7.51 -36.86 11.94
C ALA A 191 7.98 -35.40 12.06
N GLU A 192 8.81 -35.08 13.06
CA GLU A 192 9.46 -33.78 13.20
C GLU A 192 10.75 -33.68 12.36
N ILE A 193 11.50 -34.79 12.24
CA ILE A 193 12.72 -34.84 11.41
C ILE A 193 12.35 -35.00 9.94
N ILE A 194 11.43 -35.94 9.65
CA ILE A 194 10.94 -36.21 8.30
C ILE A 194 9.55 -35.59 8.19
N ILE A 195 9.52 -34.36 7.67
CA ILE A 195 8.27 -33.61 7.53
C ILE A 195 7.35 -34.30 6.53
N ASP A 196 6.19 -34.71 7.01
CA ASP A 196 5.05 -35.13 6.20
C ASP A 196 4.49 -33.91 5.41
N VAL A 197 5.03 -33.69 4.21
CA VAL A 197 4.62 -32.59 3.31
C VAL A 197 3.13 -32.65 2.94
N PRO A 198 2.55 -33.82 2.58
CA PRO A 198 1.11 -33.95 2.34
C PRO A 198 0.23 -33.46 3.51
N LYS A 199 0.69 -33.60 4.75
CA LYS A 199 -0.02 -33.11 5.95
C LYS A 199 0.31 -31.66 6.28
N ALA A 200 1.57 -31.24 6.13
CA ALA A 200 2.03 -29.90 6.46
C ALA A 200 1.41 -28.83 5.54
N LEU A 201 1.34 -29.10 4.24
CA LEU A 201 0.84 -28.14 3.26
C LEU A 201 -0.63 -27.68 3.50
N PRO A 202 -1.61 -28.58 3.73
CA PRO A 202 -2.97 -28.15 4.04
C PRO A 202 -3.08 -27.44 5.41
N ILE A 203 -2.25 -27.82 6.40
CA ILE A 203 -2.17 -27.11 7.70
C ILE A 203 -1.69 -25.67 7.47
N MET A 204 -0.63 -25.49 6.68
CA MET A 204 -0.13 -24.16 6.32
C MET A 204 -1.20 -23.32 5.63
N PHE A 205 -1.98 -23.87 4.69
CA PHE A 205 -3.04 -23.08 4.04
C PHE A 205 -4.19 -22.73 4.98
N ARG A 206 -4.60 -23.64 5.87
CA ARG A 206 -5.67 -23.35 6.85
C ARG A 206 -5.21 -22.31 7.88
N ALA A 207 -3.94 -22.34 8.28
CA ALA A 207 -3.36 -21.40 9.23
C ALA A 207 -3.42 -19.93 8.77
N GLY A 208 -3.79 -19.62 7.52
CA GLY A 208 -4.10 -18.24 7.11
C GLY A 208 -5.23 -17.61 7.94
N ALA A 209 -6.19 -18.40 8.41
CA ALA A 209 -7.25 -17.91 9.30
C ALA A 209 -6.90 -18.01 10.80
N TRP A 210 -5.60 -18.00 11.14
CA TRP A 210 -5.13 -18.12 12.53
C TRP A 210 -5.75 -17.13 13.53
N PRO A 211 -6.03 -15.84 13.22
CA PRO A 211 -6.52 -14.92 14.24
C PRO A 211 -7.87 -15.36 14.80
N LEU A 212 -8.75 -15.87 13.94
CA LEU A 212 -10.05 -16.38 14.33
C LEU A 212 -9.94 -17.72 15.07
N MET A 213 -9.13 -18.63 14.55
CA MET A 213 -8.99 -19.96 15.16
C MET A 213 -8.30 -19.90 16.52
N ALA A 214 -7.20 -19.14 16.64
CA ALA A 214 -6.50 -18.92 17.90
C ALA A 214 -7.40 -18.21 18.93
N PHE A 215 -8.23 -17.25 18.50
CA PHE A 215 -9.19 -16.60 19.38
C PHE A 215 -10.27 -17.57 19.87
N ASN A 216 -10.76 -18.47 19.01
CA ASN A 216 -11.71 -19.51 19.41
C ASN A 216 -11.09 -20.52 20.38
N GLU A 217 -9.85 -20.95 20.13
CA GLU A 217 -9.10 -21.82 21.07
C GLU A 217 -8.83 -21.14 22.41
N LEU A 218 -8.57 -19.83 22.40
CA LEU A 218 -8.42 -19.04 23.62
C LEU A 218 -9.72 -19.00 24.41
N LYS A 219 -10.86 -18.75 23.75
CA LYS A 219 -12.19 -18.75 24.40
C LYS A 219 -12.57 -20.13 24.94
N ASN A 220 -12.16 -21.19 24.26
CA ASN A 220 -12.42 -22.57 24.67
C ASN A 220 -11.41 -23.09 25.70
N GLY A 221 -10.39 -22.31 26.06
CA GLY A 221 -9.35 -22.72 27.02
C GLY A 221 -8.39 -23.80 26.52
N THR A 222 -8.37 -24.09 25.22
CA THR A 222 -7.51 -25.13 24.62
C THR A 222 -6.20 -24.57 24.07
N LEU A 223 -6.03 -23.24 24.04
CA LEU A 223 -4.80 -22.62 23.56
C LEU A 223 -3.62 -22.84 24.51
N THR A 224 -3.88 -22.82 25.82
CA THR A 224 -2.88 -22.93 26.90
C THR A 224 -3.00 -24.24 27.65
N GLU A 225 -1.87 -24.84 28.00
CA GLU A 225 -1.81 -26.06 28.82
C GLU A 225 -2.03 -25.74 30.32
N SER A 226 -2.53 -26.72 31.09
CA SER A 226 -2.71 -26.55 32.54
C SER A 226 -1.37 -26.53 33.28
N LYS A 227 -1.32 -25.86 34.44
CA LYS A 227 -0.09 -25.77 35.27
C LYS A 227 0.39 -27.13 35.78
N GLU A 228 -0.51 -28.10 35.89
CA GLU A 228 -0.21 -29.46 36.36
C GLU A 228 0.62 -30.26 35.36
N ASN A 229 0.46 -29.98 34.06
CA ASN A 229 1.16 -30.67 32.98
C ASN A 229 2.54 -30.05 32.65
N ILE A 230 2.91 -28.95 33.33
CA ILE A 230 4.17 -28.25 33.11
C ILE A 230 5.09 -28.54 34.29
N THR A 231 6.21 -29.22 34.02
CA THR A 231 7.22 -29.46 35.05
C THR A 231 7.89 -28.15 35.44
N VAL A 232 7.86 -27.82 36.73
CA VAL A 232 8.55 -26.65 37.29
C VAL A 232 9.73 -27.11 38.13
N SER A 233 10.88 -26.45 37.96
CA SER A 233 11.98 -26.62 38.90
C SER A 233 11.58 -26.04 40.27
N PRO A 234 12.18 -26.53 41.37
CA PRO A 234 12.03 -25.88 42.67
C PRO A 234 12.34 -24.37 42.55
N ARG A 235 11.47 -23.53 43.11
CA ARG A 235 11.62 -22.07 43.13
C ARG A 235 12.47 -21.61 44.30
#